data_AF-A0A2V1IY02-F1
#
_entry.id   AF-A0A2V1IY02-F1
#
_cell.length_a   1.000
_cell.length_b   1.000
_cell.length_c   1.000
_cell.angle_alpha   90.00
_cell.angle_beta   90.00
_cell.angle_gamma   90.00
#
_symmetry.space_group_name_H-M   'P 1'
#
loop_
_entity.id
_entity.type
_entity.pdbx_description
1 polymer ?
#
loop_
_entity_poly.entity_id
_entity_poly.type
_entity_poly.pdbx_seq_one_letter_code
_entity_poly.pdbx_strand_id
1 'polypeptide(L)'
;MARFIIERHNKRTPLWLLSVLAYFPFDRNKSYPDIERYAMMETVLRYLVDFTYKRRNATECLGVTHSFDVRENSITIKTINDVPYLTIHLIAEE
;
A
#
# COMPACT_ATOMS: atom_id res chain seq x y z
N MET A 1 3.85 14.47 14.13
CA MET A 1 4.58 13.98 12.93
C MET A 1 3.85 12.75 12.42
N ALA A 2 4.02 12.33 11.16
CA ALA A 2 3.33 11.17 10.61
C ALA A 2 4.29 10.03 10.23
N ARG A 3 3.92 8.77 10.46
CA ARG A 3 4.73 7.60 10.06
C ARG A 3 3.87 6.52 9.41
N PHE A 4 4.44 5.85 8.41
CA PHE A 4 3.81 4.71 7.77
C PHE A 4 3.93 3.43 8.60
N ILE A 5 2.79 2.78 8.87
CA ILE A 5 2.73 1.44 9.47
C ILE A 5 2.07 0.49 8.48
N ILE A 6 2.65 -0.70 8.35
CA ILE A 6 2.18 -1.72 7.41
C ILE A 6 1.64 -2.91 8.17
N GLU A 7 0.34 -3.13 8.02
CA GLU A 7 -0.39 -4.26 8.58
C GLU A 7 -0.61 -5.32 7.49
N ARG A 8 -0.19 -6.56 7.75
CA ARG A 8 -0.41 -7.70 6.85
C ARG A 8 -1.53 -8.57 7.40
N HIS A 9 -2.56 -8.78 6.60
CA HIS A 9 -3.74 -9.56 6.98
C HIS A 9 -3.59 -11.05 6.73
N ASN A 10 -2.69 -11.44 5.82
CA ASN A 10 -2.48 -12.83 5.44
C ASN A 10 -1.12 -13.35 5.94
N LYS A 11 -1.12 -14.53 6.58
CA LYS A 11 0.11 -15.21 7.03
C LYS A 11 1.06 -15.52 5.88
N ARG A 12 0.52 -15.85 4.69
CA ARG A 12 1.34 -16.11 3.50
C ARG A 12 1.37 -14.87 2.62
N THR A 13 2.50 -14.17 2.63
CA THR A 13 2.72 -12.98 1.80
C THR A 13 3.04 -13.42 0.36
N PRO A 14 2.21 -13.09 -0.65
CA PRO A 14 2.53 -13.39 -2.05
C PRO A 14 3.71 -12.54 -2.53
N LEU A 15 4.43 -13.03 -3.54
CA LEU A 15 5.66 -12.38 -4.03
C LEU A 15 5.43 -10.93 -4.47
N TRP A 16 4.31 -10.66 -5.16
CA TRP A 16 3.97 -9.30 -5.60
C TRP A 16 3.85 -8.33 -4.42
N LEU A 17 3.35 -8.81 -3.28
CA LEU A 17 3.19 -7.99 -2.09
C LEU A 17 4.55 -7.70 -1.45
N LEU A 18 5.49 -8.64 -1.49
CA LEU A 18 6.88 -8.36 -1.10
C LEU A 18 7.51 -7.31 -2.01
N SER A 19 7.25 -7.37 -3.33
CA SER A 19 7.74 -6.37 -4.28
C SER A 19 7.15 -4.98 -4.02
N VAL A 20 5.85 -4.88 -3.71
CA VAL A 20 5.21 -3.63 -3.30
C VAL A 20 5.91 -3.01 -2.09
N LEU A 21 6.32 -3.83 -1.12
CA LEU A 21 7.00 -3.36 0.09
C LEU A 21 8.48 -3.00 -0.15
N ALA A 22 9.13 -3.64 -1.13
CA ALA A 22 10.51 -3.38 -1.47
C ALA A 22 10.68 -2.04 -2.22
N TYR A 23 9.73 -1.70 -3.09
CA TYR A 23 9.73 -0.45 -3.87
C TYR A 23 8.83 0.64 -3.28
N PHE A 24 8.44 0.51 -2.02
CA PHE A 24 7.55 1.46 -1.37
C PHE A 24 8.18 2.87 -1.39
N PRO A 25 7.44 3.92 -1.82
CA PRO A 25 8.02 5.24 -2.13
C PRO A 25 8.50 6.03 -0.90
N PHE A 26 8.20 5.57 0.31
CA PHE A 26 8.57 6.25 1.55
C PHE A 26 9.40 5.35 2.46
N ASP A 27 10.33 5.94 3.19
CA ASP A 27 11.00 5.25 4.29
C ASP A 27 9.99 5.05 5.44
N ARG A 28 9.82 3.79 5.84
CA ARG A 28 8.90 3.36 6.91
C ARG A 28 9.45 3.63 8.31
N ASN A 29 10.75 3.84 8.45
CA ASN A 29 11.41 4.14 9.71
C ASN A 29 11.52 5.65 9.96
N LYS A 30 11.11 6.48 8.99
CA LYS A 30 11.17 7.93 9.06
C LYS A 30 9.80 8.51 9.40
N SER A 31 9.81 9.59 10.17
CA SER A 31 8.64 10.42 10.46
C SER A 31 8.62 11.62 9.51
N TYR A 32 7.43 11.99 9.06
CA TYR A 32 7.17 13.04 8.08
C TYR A 32 6.34 14.16 8.70
N PRO A 33 6.37 15.38 8.14
CA PRO A 33 5.49 16.46 8.58
C PRO A 33 4.01 16.12 8.36
N ASP A 34 3.16 16.43 9.33
CA ASP A 34 1.72 16.16 9.23
C ASP A 34 1.02 16.99 8.13
N ILE A 35 1.61 18.12 7.74
CA ILE A 35 1.07 18.99 6.69
C ILE A 35 1.02 18.33 5.31
N GLU A 36 1.82 17.29 5.07
CA GLU A 36 1.92 16.60 3.77
C GLU A 36 1.10 15.31 3.69
N ARG A 37 0.31 14.97 4.72
CA ARG A 37 -0.36 13.65 4.83
C ARG A 37 -1.22 13.29 3.62
N TYR A 38 -2.02 14.23 3.12
CA TYR A 38 -2.87 14.00 1.95
C TYR A 38 -2.04 13.71 0.69
N ALA A 39 -1.01 14.51 0.41
CA ALA A 39 -0.13 14.33 -0.74
C ALA A 39 0.68 13.02 -0.63
N MET A 40 1.09 12.64 0.57
CA MET A 40 1.76 11.36 0.84
C MET A 40 0.84 10.17 0.57
N MET A 41 -0.40 10.20 1.08
CA MET A 41 -1.38 9.14 0.86
C MET A 41 -1.77 9.02 -0.62
N GLU A 42 -1.93 10.15 -1.32
CA GLU A 42 -2.15 10.17 -2.78
C GLU A 42 -0.97 9.56 -3.54
N THR A 43 0.26 9.89 -3.15
CA THR A 43 1.47 9.31 -3.76
C THR A 43 1.53 7.80 -3.56
N VAL A 44 1.19 7.31 -2.35
CA VAL A 44 1.09 5.87 -2.08
C VAL A 44 0.00 5.23 -2.94
N LEU A 45 -1.19 5.83 -3.03
CA LEU A 45 -2.28 5.29 -3.83
C LEU A 45 -1.90 5.19 -5.32
N ARG A 46 -1.31 6.25 -5.89
CA ARG A 46 -0.83 6.24 -7.28
C ARG A 46 0.22 5.16 -7.50
N TYR A 47 1.22 5.09 -6.62
CA TYR A 47 2.22 4.02 -6.65
C TYR A 47 1.61 2.62 -6.67
N LEU A 48 0.61 2.38 -5.82
CA LEU A 48 -0.06 1.08 -5.73
C LEU A 48 -0.90 0.78 -6.96
N VAL A 49 -1.67 1.75 -7.45
CA VAL A 49 -2.52 1.58 -8.63
C VAL A 49 -1.68 1.28 -9.86
N ASP A 50 -0.55 1.97 -10.04
CA ASP A 50 0.34 1.79 -11.19
C ASP A 50 1.34 0.62 -11.01
N PHE A 51 1.33 -0.05 -9.86
CA PHE A 51 2.29 -1.12 -9.56
C PHE A 51 2.08 -2.33 -10.49
N THR A 52 3.04 -2.61 -11.35
CA THR A 52 3.01 -3.79 -12.21
C THR A 52 3.78 -4.95 -11.60
N TYR A 53 3.25 -6.16 -11.72
CA TYR A 53 3.94 -7.38 -11.25
C TYR A 53 3.63 -8.58 -12.15
N LYS A 54 4.52 -9.58 -12.12
CA LYS A 54 4.31 -10.82 -12.87
C LYS A 54 3.25 -11.68 -12.19
N ARG A 55 2.15 -11.96 -12.88
CA ARG A 55 1.09 -12.88 -12.46
C ARG A 55 1.00 -14.01 -13.47
N ARG A 56 1.38 -15.23 -13.04
CA ARG A 56 1.50 -16.41 -13.91
C ARG A 56 2.44 -16.11 -15.09
N ASN A 57 1.89 -15.89 -16.29
CA ASN A 57 2.62 -15.75 -17.54
C ASN A 57 2.57 -14.34 -18.13
N ALA A 58 1.92 -13.38 -17.45
CA ALA A 58 1.80 -11.99 -17.91
C ALA A 58 2.22 -11.00 -16.82
N THR A 59 2.64 -9.82 -17.24
CA THR A 59 2.78 -8.66 -16.36
C THR A 59 1.42 -7.98 -16.26
N GLU A 60 0.94 -7.81 -15.03
CA GLU A 60 -0.38 -7.29 -14.73
C GLU A 60 -0.27 -6.08 -13.80
N CYS A 61 -1.27 -5.21 -13.88
CA CYS A 61 -1.35 -4.02 -13.04
C CYS A 61 -2.12 -4.32 -11.75
N LEU A 62 -1.59 -3.91 -10.60
CA LEU A 62 -2.24 -4.10 -9.31
C LEU A 62 -3.56 -3.33 -9.25
N GLY A 63 -3.59 -2.11 -9.79
CA GLY A 63 -4.78 -1.27 -10.01
C GLY A 63 -5.96 -1.96 -10.72
N VAL A 64 -5.65 -2.95 -11.56
CA VAL A 64 -6.64 -3.68 -12.38
C VAL A 64 -7.04 -5.00 -11.73
N THR A 65 -6.12 -5.64 -11.01
CA THR A 65 -6.31 -7.01 -10.50
C THR A 65 -6.82 -7.07 -9.06
N HIS A 66 -6.77 -5.95 -8.34
CA HIS A 66 -7.10 -5.84 -6.92
C HIS A 66 -8.00 -4.62 -6.68
N SER A 67 -8.75 -4.65 -5.58
CA SER A 67 -9.52 -3.50 -5.12
C SER A 67 -8.79 -2.75 -4.01
N PHE A 68 -9.05 -1.45 -3.91
CA PHE A 68 -8.47 -0.56 -2.91
C PHE A 68 -9.58 0.08 -2.10
N ASP A 69 -9.52 -0.09 -0.79
CA ASP A 69 -10.36 0.62 0.17
C ASP A 69 -9.52 1.76 0.76
N VAL A 70 -9.85 2.99 0.33
CA VAL A 70 -9.09 4.20 0.65
C VAL A 70 -9.86 4.98 1.71
N ARG A 71 -9.19 5.25 2.82
CA ARG A 71 -9.66 6.10 3.92
C ARG A 71 -8.67 7.23 4.14
N GLU A 72 -9.04 8.20 4.98
CA GLU A 72 -8.24 9.40 5.26
C GLU A 72 -6.77 9.08 5.62
N ASN A 73 -6.55 8.10 6.48
CA ASN A 73 -5.23 7.74 7.00
C ASN A 73 -4.83 6.29 6.68
N SER A 74 -5.55 5.59 5.80
CA SER A 74 -5.18 4.24 5.43
C SER A 74 -5.64 3.81 4.04
N ILE A 75 -4.84 2.92 3.43
CA ILE A 75 -5.17 2.26 2.16
C ILE A 75 -5.10 0.75 2.37
N THR A 76 -6.19 0.05 2.11
CA THR A 76 -6.24 -1.42 2.19
C THR A 76 -6.33 -2.02 0.81
N ILE A 77 -5.37 -2.90 0.48
CA ILE A 77 -5.34 -3.68 -0.76
C ILE A 77 -6.10 -4.99 -0.51
N LYS A 78 -7.11 -5.27 -1.32
CA LYS A 78 -7.96 -6.46 -1.21
C LYS A 78 -7.97 -7.26 -2.50
N THR A 79 -8.31 -8.54 -2.40
CA THR A 79 -8.71 -9.34 -3.56
C THR A 79 -10.00 -8.77 -4.18
N ILE A 80 -10.32 -9.19 -5.40
CA ILE A 80 -11.60 -8.87 -6.05
C ILE A 80 -12.83 -9.38 -5.25
N ASN A 81 -12.64 -10.31 -4.31
CA ASN A 81 -13.68 -10.83 -3.43
C ASN A 81 -13.62 -10.20 -2.03
N ASP A 82 -13.08 -8.98 -1.91
CA ASP A 82 -12.98 -8.19 -0.67
C ASP A 82 -12.15 -8.76 0.49
N VAL A 83 -11.38 -9.83 0.24
CA VAL A 83 -10.43 -10.35 1.24
C VAL A 83 -9.19 -9.45 1.32
N PRO A 84 -8.85 -8.88 2.50
CA PRO A 84 -7.71 -7.97 2.64
C PRO A 84 -6.36 -8.71 2.62
N TYR A 85 -5.36 -8.09 1.98
CA TYR A 85 -3.96 -8.53 2.00
C TYR A 85 -3.09 -7.67 2.89
N LEU A 86 -3.19 -6.35 2.71
CA LEU A 86 -2.31 -5.36 3.31
C LEU A 86 -3.11 -4.10 3.62
N THR A 87 -2.90 -3.52 4.78
CA THR A 87 -3.29 -2.13 5.06
C THR A 87 -2.05 -1.30 5.33
N ILE A 88 -1.94 -0.18 4.63
CA ILE A 88 -0.92 0.84 4.85
C ILE A 88 -1.59 1.96 5.62
N HIS A 89 -1.11 2.23 6.84
CA HIS A 89 -1.60 3.29 7.72
C HIS A 89 -0.61 4.45 7.73
N LEU A 90 -1.10 5.67 7.84
CA LEU A 90 -0.33 6.87 8.12
C LEU A 90 -0.75 7.44 9.49
N ILE A 91 -0.06 6.99 10.53
CA ILE A 91 -0.39 7.36 11.91
C ILE A 91 0.29 8.69 12.29
N ALA A 92 -0.35 9.46 13.18
CA ALA A 92 0.33 10.56 13.84
C ALA A 92 1.13 10.01 15.03
N GLU A 93 2.37 10.46 15.15
CA GLU A 93 3.21 10.35 16.33
C GLU A 93 2.96 11.61 17.18
N GLU A 94 2.56 11.36 18.43
CA GLU A 94 2.46 12.35 19.51
C GLU A 94 3.84 12.77 20.03
#